data_AF-A0A1S1Q7D2-F1
#
_entry.id   AF-A0A1S1Q7D2-F1
#
_cell.length_a   1.000
_cell.length_b   1.000
_cell.length_c   1.000
_cell.angle_alpha   90.00
_cell.angle_beta   90.00
_cell.angle_gamma   90.00
#
_symmetry.space_group_name_H-M   'P 1'
#
loop_
_entity.id
_entity.type
_entity.pdbx_description
1 polymer ?
#
loop_
_entity_poly.entity_id
_entity_poly.type
_entity_poly.pdbx_seq_one_letter_code
_entity_poly.pdbx_strand_id
1 'polypeptide(L)'
;MPVPTAAVLAELVRAPAALTVPGDVLVGAACRADEAFRVAGSGARPGWPARPARTVGLAASSVCLYWAGMALNDYADRELDRVERPERPLPSGRASAGFALGLATGLTAAGLALAGATGGRPALRTALPLAGVVWAYDLALKNTPAGPLAMAAARGLDVLLGATATTTAAAAGGGKARAGMRGALAVGAHTFATTALSRGEVTGAHRSVPALALGVTGAVTAVLVAGPAAPTSPAAPTSPAGAAAAGPARLTSPARLAGLAYAAGYAATVGTAQVQAVREPTAGRIRGAVGGGILGLIPLQAALIARSGAPVAAAAVMASYPLSRLLARRVSPT
;
A
#
# COMPACT_ATOMS: atom_id res chain seq x y z
N MET A 1 -27.45 -13.88 -19.54
CA MET A 1 -27.64 -13.25 -18.21
C MET A 1 -27.59 -11.74 -18.37
N PRO A 2 -28.41 -10.98 -17.63
CA PRO A 2 -28.37 -9.52 -17.65
C PRO A 2 -27.02 -9.00 -17.16
N VAL A 3 -26.63 -7.83 -17.66
CA VAL A 3 -25.42 -7.12 -17.21
C VAL A 3 -25.59 -6.76 -15.73
N PRO A 4 -24.58 -6.98 -14.86
CA PRO A 4 -24.68 -6.63 -13.45
C PRO A 4 -24.96 -5.13 -13.26
N THR A 5 -25.76 -4.80 -12.24
CA THR A 5 -26.00 -3.39 -11.89
C THR A 5 -24.73 -2.74 -11.34
N ALA A 6 -24.67 -1.40 -11.36
CA ALA A 6 -23.53 -0.66 -10.80
C ALA A 6 -23.25 -0.99 -9.32
N ALA A 7 -24.30 -1.27 -8.54
CA ALA A 7 -24.16 -1.70 -7.15
C ALA A 7 -23.47 -3.07 -7.04
N VAL A 8 -23.84 -4.02 -7.90
CA VAL A 8 -23.21 -5.35 -7.94
C VAL A 8 -21.75 -5.25 -8.38
N LEU A 9 -21.44 -4.37 -9.34
CA LEU A 9 -20.05 -4.12 -9.74
C LEU A 9 -19.23 -3.54 -8.60
N ALA A 10 -19.77 -2.55 -7.87
CA ALA A 10 -19.10 -1.94 -6.73
C ALA A 10 -18.84 -2.94 -5.59
N GLU A 11 -19.76 -3.88 -5.38
CA GLU A 11 -19.59 -4.98 -4.42
C GLU A 11 -18.52 -5.97 -4.88
N LEU A 12 -18.57 -6.41 -6.14
CA LEU A 12 -17.63 -7.38 -6.73
C LEU A 12 -16.19 -6.90 -6.66
N VAL A 13 -15.94 -5.62 -6.96
CA VAL A 13 -14.58 -5.05 -6.92
C VAL A 13 -14.21 -4.47 -5.56
N ARG A 14 -15.09 -4.60 -4.55
CA ARG A 14 -14.96 -3.98 -3.22
C ARG A 14 -14.55 -2.50 -3.34
N ALA A 15 -15.29 -1.73 -4.13
CA ALA A 15 -14.91 -0.39 -4.59
C ALA A 15 -14.39 0.56 -3.50
N PRO A 16 -14.98 0.62 -2.28
CA PRO A 16 -14.45 1.46 -1.22
C PRO A 16 -13.02 1.16 -0.79
N ALA A 17 -12.62 -0.11 -0.80
CA ALA A 17 -11.31 -0.53 -0.32
C ALA A 17 -10.18 -0.08 -1.27
N ALA A 18 -10.51 0.25 -2.53
CA ALA A 18 -9.57 0.83 -3.49
C ALA A 18 -9.02 2.19 -3.06
N LEU A 19 -9.65 2.90 -2.11
CA LEU A 19 -9.13 4.17 -1.58
C LEU A 19 -7.77 4.02 -0.88
N THR A 20 -7.42 2.81 -0.45
CA THR A 20 -6.14 2.49 0.21
C THR A 20 -4.99 2.22 -0.76
N VAL A 21 -5.31 2.09 -2.06
CA VAL A 21 -4.40 1.61 -3.10
C VAL A 21 -3.55 2.74 -3.70
N PRO A 22 -4.11 3.93 -4.06
CA PRO A 22 -3.30 5.05 -4.55
C PRO A 22 -2.17 5.48 -3.60
N GLY A 23 -2.31 5.22 -2.30
CA GLY A 23 -1.28 5.49 -1.30
C GLY A 23 0.05 4.78 -1.58
N ASP A 24 0.04 3.55 -2.11
CA ASP A 24 1.26 2.80 -2.43
C ASP A 24 2.05 3.46 -3.57
N VAL A 25 1.34 3.86 -4.63
CA VAL A 25 1.92 4.58 -5.76
C VAL A 25 2.54 5.89 -5.29
N LEU A 26 1.87 6.62 -4.40
CA LEU A 26 2.38 7.87 -3.82
C LEU A 26 3.61 7.64 -2.93
N VAL A 27 3.62 6.59 -2.10
CA VAL A 27 4.78 6.20 -1.29
C VAL A 27 5.99 5.95 -2.17
N GLY A 28 5.84 5.12 -3.22
CA GLY A 28 6.93 4.75 -4.10
C GLY A 28 7.52 5.94 -4.83
N ALA A 29 6.64 6.76 -5.41
CA ALA A 29 7.02 7.94 -6.14
C ALA A 29 7.74 8.97 -5.22
N ALA A 30 7.26 9.15 -3.98
CA ALA A 30 7.85 10.08 -3.02
C ALA A 30 9.21 9.60 -2.51
N CYS A 31 9.32 8.33 -2.11
CA CYS A 31 10.58 7.72 -1.68
C CYS A 31 11.65 7.80 -2.78
N ARG A 32 11.26 7.52 -4.03
CA ARG A 32 12.19 7.60 -5.16
C ARG A 32 12.63 9.03 -5.48
N ALA A 33 11.74 10.01 -5.36
CA ALA A 33 12.07 11.42 -5.56
C ALA A 33 13.06 11.91 -4.49
N ASP A 34 12.83 11.52 -3.24
CA ASP A 34 13.71 11.83 -2.11
C ASP A 34 15.08 11.15 -2.25
N GLU A 35 15.13 9.89 -2.69
CA GLU A 35 16.39 9.21 -3.04
C GLU A 35 17.15 9.93 -4.16
N ALA A 36 16.45 10.36 -5.23
CA ALA A 36 17.05 11.13 -6.32
C ALA A 36 17.68 12.42 -5.80
N PHE A 37 16.93 13.14 -4.96
CA PHE A 37 17.35 14.42 -4.40
C PHE A 37 18.60 14.26 -3.51
N ARG A 38 18.65 13.23 -2.66
CA ARG A 38 19.83 12.97 -1.81
C ARG A 38 21.08 12.66 -2.64
N VAL A 39 20.92 11.95 -3.76
CA VAL A 39 22.05 11.62 -4.66
C VAL A 39 22.52 12.84 -5.45
N ALA A 40 21.60 13.72 -5.88
CA ALA A 40 21.96 14.91 -6.65
C ALA A 40 22.78 15.94 -5.85
N GLY A 41 22.76 15.89 -4.51
CA GLY A 41 23.70 16.62 -3.65
C GLY A 41 23.46 18.13 -3.50
N SER A 42 22.86 18.80 -4.47
CA SER A 42 22.47 20.22 -4.38
C SER A 42 21.43 20.60 -5.44
N GLY A 43 20.51 21.51 -5.09
CA GLY A 43 19.44 22.00 -5.95
C GLY A 43 18.11 22.20 -5.20
N ALA A 44 17.18 22.95 -5.81
CA ALA A 44 15.82 23.06 -5.27
C ALA A 44 15.11 21.71 -5.41
N ARG A 45 14.37 21.30 -4.38
CA ARG A 45 13.50 20.13 -4.48
C ARG A 45 12.44 20.38 -5.55
N PRO A 46 12.25 19.45 -6.52
CA PRO A 46 11.13 19.54 -7.43
C PRO A 46 9.83 19.60 -6.64
N GLY A 47 8.90 20.46 -7.07
CA GLY A 47 7.55 20.49 -6.52
C GLY A 47 6.92 19.09 -6.57
N TRP A 48 6.16 18.73 -5.54
CA TRP A 48 5.50 17.44 -5.46
C TRP A 48 4.03 17.53 -5.86
N PRO A 49 3.52 16.63 -6.72
CA PRO A 49 4.24 15.55 -7.40
C PRO A 49 5.11 16.05 -8.57
N ALA A 50 6.32 15.50 -8.71
CA ALA A 50 7.28 15.95 -9.74
C ALA A 50 6.80 15.66 -11.18
N ARG A 51 5.92 14.66 -11.36
CA ARG A 51 5.30 14.28 -12.63
C ARG A 51 3.84 13.87 -12.40
N PRO A 52 2.92 14.85 -12.17
CA PRO A 52 1.55 14.57 -11.73
C PRO A 52 0.82 13.60 -12.66
N ALA A 53 0.88 13.83 -13.98
CA ALA A 53 0.21 12.98 -14.96
C ALA A 53 0.68 11.52 -14.92
N ARG A 54 1.98 11.29 -14.71
CA ARG A 54 2.53 9.93 -14.59
C ARG A 54 2.09 9.27 -13.28
N THR A 55 2.15 10.00 -12.17
CA THR A 55 1.72 9.48 -10.87
C THR A 55 0.22 9.13 -10.88
N VAL A 56 -0.62 9.99 -11.46
CA VAL A 56 -2.07 9.73 -11.60
C VAL A 56 -2.32 8.52 -12.50
N GLY A 57 -1.62 8.43 -13.63
CA GLY A 57 -1.71 7.28 -14.54
C GLY A 57 -1.31 5.95 -13.90
N LEU A 58 -0.25 5.95 -13.08
CA LEU A 58 0.18 4.78 -12.34
C LEU A 58 -0.75 4.45 -11.17
N ALA A 59 -1.36 5.45 -10.53
CA ALA A 59 -2.39 5.23 -9.52
C ALA A 59 -3.65 4.60 -10.14
N ALA A 60 -4.05 5.04 -11.34
CA ALA A 60 -5.13 4.41 -12.09
C ALA A 60 -4.79 2.97 -12.48
N SER A 61 -3.55 2.71 -12.93
CA SER A 61 -3.05 1.36 -13.21
C SER A 61 -3.16 0.46 -11.97
N SER A 62 -2.69 0.94 -10.82
CA SER A 62 -2.72 0.26 -9.53
C SER A 62 -4.16 -0.06 -9.08
N VAL A 63 -5.09 0.90 -9.20
CA VAL A 63 -6.52 0.67 -8.92
C VAL A 63 -7.13 -0.38 -9.84
N CYS A 64 -6.81 -0.37 -11.14
CA CYS A 64 -7.26 -1.41 -12.07
C CYS A 64 -6.75 -2.79 -11.66
N LEU A 65 -5.47 -2.93 -11.29
CA LEU A 65 -4.89 -4.20 -10.85
C LEU A 65 -5.48 -4.68 -9.52
N TYR A 66 -5.78 -3.76 -8.59
CA TYR A 66 -6.49 -4.09 -7.36
C TYR A 66 -7.89 -4.63 -7.65
N TRP A 67 -8.70 -3.92 -8.44
CA TRP A 67 -10.04 -4.38 -8.80
C TRP A 67 -10.03 -5.66 -9.62
N ALA A 68 -9.00 -5.89 -10.44
CA ALA A 68 -8.80 -7.16 -11.12
C ALA A 68 -8.63 -8.31 -10.12
N GLY A 69 -7.80 -8.13 -9.09
CA GLY A 69 -7.64 -9.09 -8.01
C GLY A 69 -8.93 -9.33 -7.24
N MET A 70 -9.71 -8.29 -6.92
CA MET A 70 -10.99 -8.47 -6.22
C MET A 70 -12.00 -9.29 -7.03
N ALA A 71 -12.11 -9.03 -8.33
CA ALA A 71 -12.97 -9.82 -9.22
C ALA A 71 -12.45 -11.26 -9.41
N LEU A 72 -11.13 -11.45 -9.50
CA LEU A 72 -10.50 -12.76 -9.64
C LEU A 72 -10.65 -13.59 -8.36
N ASN A 73 -10.53 -12.96 -7.19
CA ASN A 73 -10.72 -13.60 -5.90
C ASN A 73 -12.12 -14.21 -5.80
N ASP A 74 -13.16 -13.46 -6.16
CA ASP A 74 -14.54 -13.93 -6.12
C ASP A 74 -14.77 -15.04 -7.16
N TYR A 75 -14.16 -14.93 -8.35
CA TYR A 75 -14.17 -16.03 -9.32
C TYR A 75 -13.53 -17.31 -8.76
N ALA A 76 -12.40 -17.20 -8.07
CA ALA A 76 -11.68 -18.32 -7.49
C ALA A 76 -12.43 -18.96 -6.31
N ASP A 77 -13.06 -18.14 -5.46
CA ASP A 77 -13.75 -18.58 -4.24
C ASP A 77 -15.20 -19.00 -4.47
N ARG A 78 -15.73 -18.91 -5.70
CA ARG A 78 -17.16 -19.10 -6.00
C ARG A 78 -17.82 -20.35 -5.39
N GLU A 79 -17.11 -21.48 -5.31
CA GLU A 79 -17.65 -22.73 -4.73
C GLU A 79 -17.63 -22.70 -3.20
N LEU A 80 -16.61 -22.08 -2.61
CA LEU A 80 -16.49 -21.86 -1.17
C LEU A 80 -17.54 -20.85 -0.70
N ASP A 81 -17.64 -19.72 -1.41
CA ASP A 81 -18.62 -18.67 -1.15
C ASP A 81 -20.06 -19.18 -1.28
N ARG A 82 -20.31 -20.22 -2.09
CA ARG A 82 -21.64 -20.86 -2.18
C ARG A 82 -22.09 -21.47 -0.85
N VAL A 83 -21.15 -21.88 -0.01
CA VAL A 83 -21.41 -22.47 1.31
C VAL A 83 -21.29 -21.43 2.41
N GLU A 84 -20.22 -20.63 2.40
CA GLU A 84 -19.88 -19.73 3.50
C GLU A 84 -20.55 -18.35 3.41
N ARG A 85 -20.82 -17.86 2.19
CA ARG A 85 -21.29 -16.49 1.93
C ARG A 85 -22.26 -16.44 0.73
N PRO A 86 -23.42 -17.12 0.80
CA PRO A 86 -24.34 -17.27 -0.33
C PRO A 86 -24.91 -15.94 -0.87
N GLU A 87 -24.84 -14.87 -0.09
CA GLU A 87 -25.25 -13.52 -0.46
C GLU A 87 -24.34 -12.84 -1.51
N ARG A 88 -23.11 -13.34 -1.71
CA ARG A 88 -22.13 -12.71 -2.60
C ARG A 88 -22.58 -12.72 -4.07
N PRO A 89 -22.05 -11.82 -4.92
CA PRO A 89 -22.55 -11.63 -6.29
C PRO A 89 -22.60 -12.89 -7.16
N LEU A 90 -21.59 -13.76 -7.05
CA LEU A 90 -21.50 -14.98 -7.87
C LEU A 90 -22.44 -16.09 -7.35
N PRO A 91 -22.39 -16.51 -6.07
CA PRO A 91 -23.31 -17.51 -5.54
C PRO A 91 -24.79 -17.13 -5.65
N SER A 92 -25.10 -15.85 -5.44
CA SER A 92 -26.49 -15.33 -5.54
C SER A 92 -27.00 -15.21 -6.98
N GLY A 93 -26.16 -15.46 -7.99
CA GLY A 93 -26.52 -15.35 -9.40
C GLY A 93 -26.65 -13.91 -9.93
N ARG A 94 -26.34 -12.89 -9.11
CA ARG A 94 -26.35 -11.47 -9.51
C ARG A 94 -25.25 -11.12 -10.51
N ALA A 95 -24.18 -11.92 -10.56
CA ALA A 95 -23.13 -11.87 -11.57
C ALA A 95 -22.68 -13.29 -11.94
N SER A 96 -22.28 -13.50 -13.20
CA SER A 96 -21.79 -14.81 -13.65
C SER A 96 -20.29 -14.98 -13.39
N ALA A 97 -19.83 -16.21 -13.21
CA ALA A 97 -18.40 -16.51 -13.10
C ALA A 97 -17.62 -16.06 -14.36
N GLY A 98 -18.19 -16.26 -15.55
CA GLY A 98 -17.59 -15.78 -16.80
C GLY A 98 -17.46 -14.26 -16.85
N PHE A 99 -18.44 -13.52 -16.31
CA PHE A 99 -18.36 -12.07 -16.19
C PHE A 99 -17.25 -11.65 -15.23
N ALA A 100 -17.15 -12.27 -14.06
CA ALA A 100 -16.10 -11.95 -13.08
C ALA A 100 -14.69 -12.18 -13.64
N LEU A 101 -14.47 -13.31 -14.34
CA LEU A 101 -13.21 -13.60 -15.01
C LEU A 101 -12.93 -12.61 -16.17
N GLY A 102 -13.94 -12.27 -16.96
CA GLY A 102 -13.84 -11.25 -18.01
C GLY A 102 -13.49 -9.86 -17.45
N LEU A 103 -14.07 -9.50 -16.32
CA LEU A 103 -13.77 -8.25 -15.62
C LEU A 103 -12.34 -8.25 -15.07
N ALA A 104 -11.92 -9.35 -14.42
CA ALA A 104 -10.55 -9.49 -13.91
C ALA A 104 -9.49 -9.39 -15.02
N THR A 105 -9.70 -10.10 -16.13
CA THR A 105 -8.81 -10.06 -17.31
C THR A 105 -8.79 -8.69 -17.97
N GLY A 106 -9.96 -8.07 -18.17
CA GLY A 106 -10.09 -6.74 -18.76
C GLY A 106 -9.43 -5.64 -17.92
N LEU A 107 -9.64 -5.66 -16.60
CA LEU A 107 -8.99 -4.73 -15.67
C LEU A 107 -7.49 -4.96 -15.57
N THR A 108 -7.03 -6.22 -15.64
CA THR A 108 -5.59 -6.53 -15.71
C THR A 108 -4.98 -5.91 -16.96
N ALA A 109 -5.60 -6.11 -18.13
CA ALA A 109 -5.14 -5.54 -19.40
C ALA A 109 -5.14 -4.00 -19.37
N ALA A 110 -6.21 -3.39 -18.84
CA ALA A 110 -6.30 -1.93 -18.68
C ALA A 110 -5.20 -1.40 -17.74
N GLY A 111 -4.95 -2.07 -16.62
CA GLY A 111 -3.89 -1.73 -15.67
C GLY A 111 -2.50 -1.76 -16.32
N LEU A 112 -2.19 -2.82 -17.07
CA LEU A 112 -0.94 -2.94 -17.83
C LEU A 112 -0.83 -1.87 -18.92
N ALA A 113 -1.90 -1.61 -19.68
CA ALA A 113 -1.92 -0.58 -20.70
C ALA A 113 -1.67 0.82 -20.11
N LEU A 114 -2.31 1.15 -18.99
CA LEU A 114 -2.10 2.41 -18.26
C LEU A 114 -0.65 2.54 -17.77
N ALA A 115 -0.07 1.47 -17.21
CA ALA A 115 1.34 1.46 -16.81
C ALA A 115 2.28 1.72 -17.99
N GLY A 116 2.04 1.07 -19.14
CA GLY A 116 2.80 1.27 -20.37
C GLY A 116 2.66 2.68 -20.94
N ALA A 117 1.45 3.20 -21.03
CA ALA A 117 1.17 4.52 -21.60
C ALA A 117 1.76 5.65 -20.76
N THR A 118 1.75 5.52 -19.43
CA THR A 118 2.09 6.62 -18.51
C THR A 118 3.52 6.50 -17.97
N GLY A 119 3.97 5.28 -17.68
CA GLY A 119 5.27 4.98 -17.10
C GLY A 119 6.26 4.32 -18.07
N GLY A 120 5.82 3.85 -19.23
CA GLY A 120 6.67 3.23 -20.25
C GLY A 120 7.22 1.86 -19.83
N ARG A 121 8.34 1.46 -20.44
CA ARG A 121 9.00 0.18 -20.18
C ARG A 121 9.32 -0.09 -18.70
N PRO A 122 9.82 0.87 -17.89
CA PRO A 122 10.07 0.64 -16.47
C PRO A 122 8.81 0.27 -15.71
N ALA A 123 7.69 0.96 -15.93
CA ALA A 123 6.42 0.65 -15.28
C ALA A 123 5.87 -0.71 -15.70
N LEU A 124 5.92 -1.06 -16.99
CA LEU A 124 5.50 -2.38 -17.47
C LEU A 124 6.31 -3.52 -16.85
N ARG A 125 7.63 -3.35 -16.69
CA ARG A 125 8.50 -4.34 -16.04
C ARG A 125 8.15 -4.60 -14.58
N THR A 126 7.52 -3.64 -13.90
CA THR A 126 7.05 -3.81 -12.52
C THR A 126 5.59 -4.29 -12.48
N ALA A 127 4.73 -3.76 -13.35
CA ALA A 127 3.31 -4.08 -13.40
C ALA A 127 3.04 -5.52 -13.86
N LEU A 128 3.87 -6.08 -14.75
CA LEU A 128 3.73 -7.48 -15.20
C LEU A 128 3.94 -8.49 -14.05
N PRO A 129 5.06 -8.45 -13.30
CA PRO A 129 5.21 -9.26 -12.08
C PRO A 129 4.11 -9.02 -11.06
N LEU A 130 3.68 -7.76 -10.86
CA LEU A 130 2.58 -7.43 -9.96
C LEU A 130 1.29 -8.17 -10.35
N ALA A 131 0.88 -8.06 -11.62
CA ALA A 131 -0.28 -8.77 -12.15
C ALA A 131 -0.14 -10.30 -11.98
N GLY A 132 1.05 -10.84 -12.26
CA GLY A 132 1.35 -12.25 -12.05
C GLY A 132 1.20 -12.69 -10.59
N VAL A 133 1.68 -11.89 -9.64
CA VAL A 133 1.53 -12.18 -8.19
C VAL A 133 0.08 -12.07 -7.75
N VAL A 134 -0.69 -11.10 -8.23
CA VAL A 134 -2.13 -11.00 -7.95
C VAL A 134 -2.86 -12.27 -8.38
N TRP A 135 -2.63 -12.71 -9.63
CA TRP A 135 -3.22 -13.94 -10.14
C TRP A 135 -2.75 -15.19 -9.39
N ALA A 136 -1.46 -15.29 -9.09
CA ALA A 136 -0.91 -16.40 -8.31
C ALA A 136 -1.49 -16.46 -6.89
N TYR A 137 -1.69 -15.29 -6.25
CA TYR A 137 -2.32 -15.21 -4.94
C TYR A 137 -3.74 -15.76 -4.97
N ASP A 138 -4.60 -15.23 -5.86
CA ASP A 138 -6.02 -15.54 -5.89
C ASP A 138 -6.29 -16.99 -6.30
N LEU A 139 -5.50 -17.54 -7.23
CA LEU A 139 -5.73 -18.87 -7.81
C LEU A 139 -5.01 -20.00 -7.06
N ALA A 140 -3.91 -19.72 -6.34
CA ALA A 140 -3.07 -20.78 -5.79
C ALA A 140 -2.52 -20.51 -4.39
N LEU A 141 -2.05 -19.29 -4.10
CA LEU A 141 -1.19 -19.09 -2.92
C LEU A 141 -1.95 -18.69 -1.65
N LYS A 142 -3.13 -18.06 -1.74
CA LYS A 142 -3.84 -17.49 -0.58
C LYS A 142 -4.11 -18.49 0.55
N ASN A 143 -4.37 -19.75 0.21
CA ASN A 143 -4.65 -20.81 1.18
C ASN A 143 -3.40 -21.58 1.64
N THR A 144 -2.23 -21.25 1.09
CA THR A 144 -0.94 -21.90 1.41
C THR A 144 -0.15 -21.11 2.46
N PRO A 145 0.92 -21.67 3.04
CA PRO A 145 1.85 -20.91 3.87
C PRO A 145 2.52 -19.71 3.15
N ALA A 146 2.55 -19.71 1.82
CA ALA A 146 3.11 -18.63 1.01
C ALA A 146 2.15 -17.43 0.84
N GLY A 147 0.88 -17.54 1.24
CA GLY A 147 -0.14 -16.49 1.08
C GLY A 147 0.29 -15.11 1.61
N PRO A 148 0.76 -14.99 2.87
CA PRO A 148 1.26 -13.72 3.41
C PRO A 148 2.42 -13.12 2.62
N LEU A 149 3.32 -13.96 2.11
CA LEU A 149 4.45 -13.51 1.30
C LEU A 149 3.99 -12.99 -0.07
N ALA A 150 3.05 -13.69 -0.72
CA ALA A 150 2.49 -13.27 -2.00
C ALA A 150 1.72 -11.93 -1.87
N MET A 151 0.91 -11.76 -0.82
CA MET A 151 0.23 -10.49 -0.57
C MET A 151 1.21 -9.35 -0.27
N ALA A 152 2.25 -9.61 0.53
CA ALA A 152 3.32 -8.65 0.78
C ALA A 152 4.09 -8.27 -0.50
N ALA A 153 4.35 -9.25 -1.38
CA ALA A 153 4.97 -9.02 -2.68
C ALA A 153 4.09 -8.18 -3.59
N ALA A 154 2.77 -8.42 -3.63
CA ALA A 154 1.83 -7.61 -4.40
C ALA A 154 1.87 -6.14 -3.95
N ARG A 155 1.73 -5.86 -2.65
CA ARG A 155 1.78 -4.49 -2.12
C ARG A 155 3.17 -3.85 -2.30
N GLY A 156 4.25 -4.61 -2.09
CA GLY A 156 5.61 -4.14 -2.34
C GLY A 156 5.84 -3.75 -3.80
N LEU A 157 5.40 -4.58 -4.75
CA LEU A 157 5.50 -4.30 -6.18
C LEU A 157 4.63 -3.11 -6.61
N ASP A 158 3.47 -2.91 -5.97
CA ASP A 158 2.62 -1.76 -6.21
C ASP A 158 3.28 -0.44 -5.77
N VAL A 159 3.98 -0.44 -4.64
CA VAL A 159 4.85 0.67 -4.24
C VAL A 159 5.98 0.88 -5.27
N LEU A 160 6.63 -0.19 -5.73
CA LEU A 160 7.68 -0.08 -6.74
C LEU A 160 7.14 0.42 -8.09
N LEU A 161 5.89 0.12 -8.44
CA LEU A 161 5.22 0.66 -9.63
C LEU A 161 5.17 2.19 -9.53
N GLY A 162 4.78 2.73 -8.38
CA GLY A 162 4.83 4.18 -8.12
C GLY A 162 6.23 4.79 -8.22
N ALA A 163 7.26 4.09 -7.76
CA ALA A 163 8.65 4.54 -7.89
C ALA A 163 9.08 4.75 -9.36
N THR A 164 8.42 4.08 -10.32
CA THR A 164 8.71 4.28 -11.74
C THR A 164 8.24 5.64 -12.29
N ALA A 165 7.32 6.35 -11.60
CA ALA A 165 6.79 7.64 -12.03
C ALA A 165 7.87 8.69 -12.32
N THR A 166 8.96 8.64 -11.55
CA THR A 166 10.08 9.58 -11.63
C THR A 166 11.30 9.01 -12.35
N THR A 167 11.22 7.77 -12.84
CA THR A 167 12.32 7.13 -13.58
C THR A 167 12.38 7.63 -15.02
N THR A 168 13.54 8.09 -15.47
CA THR A 168 13.80 8.45 -16.88
C THR A 168 14.64 7.38 -17.57
N ALA A 169 14.52 7.27 -18.90
CA ALA A 169 15.31 6.34 -19.71
C ALA A 169 16.83 6.56 -19.57
N ALA A 170 17.27 7.80 -19.31
CA ALA A 170 18.67 8.17 -19.12
C ALA A 170 19.26 7.74 -17.77
N ALA A 171 18.44 7.50 -16.73
CA ALA A 171 18.89 7.05 -15.41
C ALA A 171 19.17 5.52 -15.36
N ALA A 172 19.45 4.91 -16.52
CA ALA A 172 19.50 3.47 -16.69
C ALA A 172 20.80 2.79 -16.19
N GLY A 173 21.78 3.55 -15.70
CA GLY A 173 23.04 3.03 -15.16
C GLY A 173 23.04 2.90 -13.63
N GLY A 174 23.33 1.70 -13.12
CA GLY A 174 23.87 1.42 -11.77
C GLY A 174 22.96 1.54 -10.54
N GLY A 175 22.00 2.46 -10.50
CA GLY A 175 21.22 2.78 -9.28
C GLY A 175 19.86 2.08 -9.12
N LYS A 176 19.48 1.17 -10.03
CA LYS A 176 18.09 0.66 -10.18
C LYS A 176 17.60 -0.20 -9.02
N ALA A 177 18.47 -0.95 -8.35
CA ALA A 177 18.06 -1.99 -7.40
C ALA A 177 17.48 -1.48 -6.07
N ARG A 178 17.68 -0.20 -5.73
CA ARG A 178 17.23 0.39 -4.44
C ARG A 178 16.08 1.38 -4.58
N ALA A 179 15.67 1.71 -5.81
CA ALA A 179 14.69 2.75 -6.12
C ALA A 179 13.33 2.48 -5.46
N GLY A 180 12.97 3.26 -4.43
CA GLY A 180 11.70 3.11 -3.70
C GLY A 180 11.63 1.87 -2.80
N MET A 181 12.73 1.13 -2.64
CA MET A 181 12.77 -0.14 -1.89
C MET A 181 12.43 0.07 -0.42
N ARG A 182 12.79 1.21 0.17
CA ARG A 182 12.44 1.53 1.57
C ARG A 182 10.94 1.57 1.80
N GLY A 183 10.19 2.20 0.89
CA GLY A 183 8.73 2.23 0.94
C GLY A 183 8.14 0.83 0.73
N ALA A 184 8.64 0.12 -0.28
CA ALA A 184 8.17 -1.22 -0.63
C ALA A 184 8.37 -2.23 0.50
N LEU A 185 9.54 -2.22 1.16
CA LEU A 185 9.82 -3.10 2.30
C LEU A 185 8.99 -2.74 3.53
N ALA A 186 8.77 -1.46 3.83
CA ALA A 186 7.97 -1.04 4.97
C ALA A 186 6.48 -1.44 4.80
N VAL A 187 5.91 -1.15 3.63
CA VAL A 187 4.55 -1.56 3.28
C VAL A 187 4.45 -3.07 3.22
N GLY A 188 5.36 -3.75 2.52
CA GLY A 188 5.38 -5.20 2.40
C GLY A 188 5.51 -5.92 3.75
N ALA A 189 6.37 -5.45 4.65
CA ALA A 189 6.51 -6.03 5.99
C ALA A 189 5.22 -5.88 6.82
N HIS A 190 4.59 -4.71 6.77
CA HIS A 190 3.31 -4.48 7.43
C HIS A 190 2.18 -5.35 6.84
N THR A 191 2.12 -5.46 5.51
CA THR A 191 1.17 -6.34 4.82
C THR A 191 1.40 -7.80 5.20
N PHE A 192 2.65 -8.28 5.19
CA PHE A 192 3.01 -9.62 5.61
C PHE A 192 2.50 -9.92 7.03
N ALA A 193 2.78 -9.03 7.99
CA ALA A 193 2.36 -9.19 9.37
C ALA A 193 0.83 -9.23 9.51
N THR A 194 0.11 -8.35 8.79
CA THR A 194 -1.35 -8.29 8.81
C THR A 194 -1.98 -9.53 8.17
N THR A 195 -1.46 -10.01 7.04
CA THR A 195 -1.94 -11.21 6.36
C THR A 195 -1.55 -12.49 7.12
N ALA A 196 -0.44 -12.52 7.84
CA ALA A 196 -0.11 -13.63 8.73
C ALA A 196 -1.10 -13.72 9.90
N LEU A 197 -1.52 -12.56 10.45
CA LEU A 197 -2.54 -12.49 11.50
C LEU A 197 -3.93 -12.92 11.03
N SER A 198 -4.31 -12.61 9.79
CA SER A 198 -5.65 -12.89 9.28
C SER A 198 -5.99 -14.39 9.27
N ARG A 199 -4.98 -15.26 9.26
CA ARG A 199 -5.17 -16.72 9.37
C ARG A 199 -5.76 -17.14 10.72
N GLY A 200 -5.59 -16.34 11.77
CA GLY A 200 -6.11 -16.62 13.11
C GLY A 200 -7.49 -16.02 13.39
N GLU A 201 -8.20 -15.49 12.39
CA GLU A 201 -9.46 -14.78 12.60
C GLU A 201 -10.64 -15.66 12.98
N VAL A 202 -10.59 -16.96 12.67
CA VAL A 202 -11.67 -17.92 12.97
C VAL A 202 -11.46 -18.56 14.34
N THR A 203 -10.27 -19.11 14.58
CA THR A 203 -9.98 -19.94 15.77
C THR A 203 -9.08 -19.25 16.80
N GLY A 204 -8.57 -18.05 16.51
CA GLY A 204 -7.45 -17.45 17.26
C GLY A 204 -6.10 -17.93 16.73
N ALA A 205 -5.03 -17.52 17.40
CA ALA A 205 -3.66 -17.86 17.00
C ALA A 205 -2.77 -18.16 18.22
N HIS A 206 -1.66 -18.87 18.00
CA HIS A 206 -0.64 -18.99 19.05
C HIS A 206 -0.05 -17.59 19.35
N ARG A 207 0.26 -17.29 20.63
CA ARG A 207 0.76 -15.98 21.09
C ARG A 207 1.98 -15.48 20.31
N SER A 208 2.80 -16.37 19.76
CA SER A 208 3.96 -16.01 18.94
C SER A 208 3.58 -15.23 17.68
N VAL A 209 2.42 -15.49 17.06
CA VAL A 209 1.99 -14.84 15.82
C VAL A 209 1.75 -13.34 16.01
N PRO A 210 0.87 -12.89 16.94
CA PRO A 210 0.72 -11.46 17.22
C PRO A 210 1.97 -10.84 17.84
N ALA A 211 2.82 -11.60 18.53
CA ALA A 211 4.08 -11.07 19.06
C ALA A 211 5.08 -10.76 17.94
N LEU A 212 5.19 -11.64 16.93
CA LEU A 212 6.00 -11.41 15.74
C LEU A 212 5.46 -10.23 14.93
N ALA A 213 4.13 -10.15 14.75
CA ALA A 213 3.49 -9.03 14.06
C ALA A 213 3.76 -7.69 14.77
N LEU A 214 3.69 -7.67 16.11
CA LEU A 214 4.05 -6.51 16.93
C LEU A 214 5.53 -6.13 16.78
N GLY A 215 6.43 -7.13 16.76
CA GLY A 215 7.85 -6.91 16.49
C GLY A 215 8.10 -6.27 15.13
N VAL A 216 7.40 -6.73 14.08
CA VAL A 216 7.46 -6.12 12.74
C VAL A 216 6.94 -4.69 12.76
N THR A 217 5.80 -4.42 13.38
CA THR A 217 5.25 -3.06 13.53
C THR A 217 6.21 -2.13 14.28
N GLY A 218 6.86 -2.63 15.34
CA GLY A 218 7.91 -1.92 16.07
C GLY A 218 9.12 -1.59 15.20
N ALA A 219 9.62 -2.57 14.43
CA ALA A 219 10.73 -2.38 13.50
C ALA A 219 10.41 -1.37 12.40
N VAL A 220 9.22 -1.46 11.79
CA VAL A 220 8.75 -0.48 10.78
C VAL A 220 8.67 0.91 11.40
N THR A 221 8.10 1.05 12.61
CA THR A 221 8.02 2.33 13.33
C THR A 221 9.40 2.89 13.64
N ALA A 222 10.33 2.07 14.12
CA ALA A 222 11.71 2.48 14.38
C ALA A 222 12.40 2.97 13.10
N VAL A 223 12.22 2.26 11.99
CA VAL A 223 12.73 2.71 10.68
C VAL A 223 12.12 4.05 10.29
N LEU A 224 10.82 4.27 10.51
CA LEU A 224 10.15 5.55 10.23
C LEU A 224 10.77 6.72 11.02
N VAL A 225 11.05 6.50 12.31
CA VAL A 225 11.51 7.54 13.26
C VAL A 225 13.02 7.79 13.20
N ALA A 226 13.84 6.74 13.03
CA ALA A 226 15.31 6.83 13.14
C ALA A 226 16.01 7.47 11.91
N GLY A 227 15.31 7.60 10.78
CA GLY A 227 15.89 8.15 9.55
C GLY A 227 15.89 9.68 9.51
N PRO A 228 16.96 10.33 8.98
CA PRO A 228 16.93 11.77 8.74
C PRO A 228 15.81 12.11 7.75
N ALA A 229 14.88 12.95 8.21
CA ALA A 229 13.81 13.45 7.37
C ALA A 229 14.37 14.33 6.24
N ALA A 230 13.69 14.21 5.10
CA ALA A 230 13.95 14.94 3.88
C ALA A 230 13.75 16.47 4.14
N PRO A 231 14.77 17.34 3.97
CA PRO A 231 14.65 18.77 4.29
C PRO A 231 13.58 19.45 3.43
N THR A 232 12.80 20.36 4.01
CA THR A 232 11.67 21.02 3.33
C THR A 232 12.04 22.33 2.60
N SER A 233 13.21 22.91 2.87
CA SER A 233 13.57 24.25 2.39
C SER A 233 14.57 24.21 1.22
N PRO A 234 14.44 25.08 0.19
CA PRO A 234 15.32 25.13 -0.98
C PRO A 234 16.72 25.72 -0.70
N ALA A 235 16.91 26.41 0.43
CA ALA A 235 18.20 26.99 0.81
C ALA A 235 18.99 26.01 1.68
N ALA A 236 19.83 25.18 1.05
CA ALA A 236 20.89 24.51 1.79
C ALA A 236 21.98 25.54 2.13
N PRO A 237 22.43 25.67 3.39
CA PRO A 237 23.59 26.49 3.69
C PRO A 237 24.81 25.89 3.00
N THR A 238 25.46 26.66 2.14
CA THR A 238 26.65 26.27 1.37
C THR A 238 27.92 26.20 2.22
N SER A 239 27.86 26.61 3.49
CA SER A 239 29.00 26.60 4.41
C SER A 239 28.84 25.60 5.56
N PRO A 240 29.94 24.93 5.98
CA PRO A 240 29.95 24.00 7.11
C PRO A 240 29.45 24.63 8.42
N ALA A 241 29.63 25.95 8.61
CA ALA A 241 29.08 26.69 9.74
C ALA A 241 27.53 26.77 9.75
N GLY A 242 26.89 26.82 8.56
CA GLY A 242 25.42 26.82 8.46
C GLY A 242 24.79 25.43 8.62
N ALA A 243 25.57 24.35 8.42
CA ALA A 243 25.12 22.99 8.70
C ALA A 243 24.94 22.72 10.21
N ALA A 244 25.80 23.30 11.05
CA ALA A 244 25.69 23.26 12.51
C ALA A 244 24.50 24.09 13.03
N ALA A 245 24.28 25.28 12.46
CA ALA A 245 23.11 26.12 12.79
C ALA A 245 21.77 25.58 12.26
N ALA A 246 21.80 24.72 11.23
CA ALA A 246 20.61 24.05 10.69
C ALA A 246 20.18 22.80 11.49
N GLY A 247 20.95 22.38 12.50
CA GLY A 247 20.64 21.23 13.36
C GLY A 247 19.26 21.32 14.04
N PRO A 248 18.93 22.42 14.75
CA PRO A 248 17.62 22.64 15.36
C PRO A 248 16.51 22.82 14.32
N ALA A 249 16.77 23.53 13.21
CA ALA A 249 15.77 23.81 12.17
C ALA A 249 15.38 22.56 11.34
N ARG A 250 16.29 21.58 11.17
CA ARG A 250 15.98 20.27 10.57
C ARG A 250 15.20 19.35 11.52
N LEU A 251 15.20 19.62 12.82
CA LEU A 251 14.41 18.89 13.82
C LEU A 251 12.94 19.35 13.83
N THR A 252 12.66 20.60 13.40
CA THR A 252 11.32 21.22 13.44
C THR A 252 10.62 21.36 12.08
N SER A 253 11.18 20.80 11.00
CA SER A 253 10.53 20.91 9.68
C SER A 253 9.11 20.32 9.70
N PRO A 254 8.10 20.98 9.10
CA PRO A 254 6.70 20.51 9.11
C PRO A 254 6.55 19.08 8.57
N ALA A 255 7.36 18.70 7.58
CA ALA A 255 7.35 17.34 7.02
C ALA A 255 7.87 16.27 7.98
N ARG A 256 8.89 16.61 8.79
CA ARG A 256 9.38 15.71 9.85
C ARG A 256 8.36 15.56 10.97
N LEU A 257 7.78 16.66 11.42
CA LEU A 257 6.74 16.64 12.46
C LEU A 257 5.50 15.86 12.00
N ALA A 258 5.03 16.10 10.77
CA ALA A 258 3.94 15.32 10.18
C ALA A 258 4.30 13.83 10.06
N GLY A 259 5.51 13.51 9.58
CA GLY A 259 5.99 12.14 9.48
C GLY A 259 6.04 11.41 10.82
N LEU A 260 6.53 12.08 11.87
CA LEU A 260 6.54 11.55 13.23
C LEU A 260 5.13 11.39 13.80
N ALA A 261 4.24 12.35 13.58
CA ALA A 261 2.85 12.27 14.01
C ALA A 261 2.11 11.10 13.34
N TYR A 262 2.30 10.89 12.04
CA TYR A 262 1.72 9.76 11.32
C TYR A 262 2.35 8.42 11.71
N ALA A 263 3.66 8.37 11.97
CA ALA A 263 4.31 7.17 12.49
C ALA A 263 3.82 6.81 13.90
N ALA A 264 3.60 7.80 14.76
CA ALA A 264 2.99 7.60 16.07
C ALA A 264 1.53 7.14 15.94
N GLY A 265 0.78 7.72 15.01
CA GLY A 265 -0.58 7.28 14.68
C GLY A 265 -0.61 5.82 14.22
N TYR A 266 0.29 5.42 13.34
CA TYR A 266 0.48 4.03 12.90
C TYR A 266 0.81 3.09 14.07
N ALA A 267 1.79 3.44 14.88
CA ALA A 267 2.18 2.63 16.04
C ALA A 267 1.05 2.50 17.06
N ALA A 268 0.30 3.57 17.29
CA ALA A 268 -0.84 3.57 18.19
C ALA A 268 -1.99 2.72 17.64
N THR A 269 -2.35 2.84 16.36
CA THR A 269 -3.48 2.08 15.78
C THR A 269 -3.18 0.59 15.66
N VAL A 270 -2.01 0.24 15.11
CA VAL A 270 -1.63 -1.16 14.85
C VAL A 270 -1.09 -1.82 16.11
N GLY A 271 -0.17 -1.15 16.79
CA GLY A 271 0.53 -1.71 17.95
C GLY A 271 -0.39 -1.96 19.14
N THR A 272 -1.36 -1.08 19.42
CA THR A 272 -2.30 -1.31 20.54
C THR A 272 -3.17 -2.55 20.31
N ALA A 273 -3.69 -2.73 19.08
CA ALA A 273 -4.50 -3.89 18.73
C ALA A 273 -3.69 -5.19 18.77
N GLN A 274 -2.44 -5.15 18.28
CA GLN A 274 -1.54 -6.30 18.36
C GLN A 274 -1.13 -6.62 19.81
N VAL A 275 -0.87 -5.62 20.67
CA VAL A 275 -0.60 -5.84 22.10
C VAL A 275 -1.78 -6.54 22.78
N GLN A 276 -3.01 -6.14 22.47
CA GLN A 276 -4.20 -6.82 22.99
C GLN A 276 -4.27 -8.28 22.50
N ALA A 277 -3.98 -8.54 21.23
CA ALA A 277 -3.91 -9.89 20.68
C ALA A 277 -2.76 -10.74 21.25
N VAL A 278 -1.62 -10.14 21.62
CA VAL A 278 -0.54 -10.84 22.33
C VAL A 278 -0.99 -11.24 23.73
N ARG A 279 -1.65 -10.34 24.44
CA ARG A 279 -2.15 -10.60 25.80
C ARG A 279 -3.17 -11.73 25.79
N GLU A 280 -4.11 -11.68 24.86
CA GLU A 280 -5.24 -12.59 24.74
C GLU A 280 -5.46 -12.98 23.27
N PRO A 281 -4.85 -14.09 22.79
CA PRO A 281 -4.85 -14.48 21.37
C PRO A 281 -6.17 -15.07 20.83
N THR A 282 -7.32 -14.55 21.26
CA THR A 282 -8.64 -15.03 20.83
C THR A 282 -8.98 -14.54 19.41
N ALA A 283 -9.85 -15.27 18.72
CA ALA A 283 -10.32 -14.92 17.37
C ALA A 283 -10.80 -13.47 17.26
N GLY A 284 -11.55 -12.97 18.25
CA GLY A 284 -12.04 -11.59 18.29
C GLY A 284 -10.91 -10.55 18.38
N ARG A 285 -9.89 -10.79 19.19
CA ARG A 285 -8.72 -9.90 19.31
C ARG A 285 -7.86 -9.93 18.04
N ILE A 286 -7.72 -11.08 17.41
CA ILE A 286 -7.02 -11.23 16.13
C ILE A 286 -7.76 -10.45 15.04
N ARG A 287 -9.09 -10.58 14.92
CA ARG A 287 -9.91 -9.76 13.99
C ARG A 287 -9.73 -8.26 14.24
N GLY A 288 -9.71 -7.85 15.51
CA GLY A 288 -9.42 -6.47 15.89
C GLY A 288 -8.02 -6.00 15.45
N ALA A 289 -7.00 -6.85 15.62
CA ALA A 289 -5.64 -6.59 15.16
C ALA A 289 -5.52 -6.51 13.64
N VAL A 290 -6.23 -7.36 12.90
CA VAL A 290 -6.26 -7.32 11.43
C VAL A 290 -6.95 -6.07 10.94
N GLY A 291 -8.13 -5.73 11.49
CA GLY A 291 -8.83 -4.48 11.16
C GLY A 291 -7.99 -3.24 11.47
N GLY A 292 -7.30 -3.24 12.62
CA GLY A 292 -6.32 -2.21 12.97
C GLY A 292 -5.14 -2.14 11.99
N GLY A 293 -4.66 -3.30 11.53
CA GLY A 293 -3.63 -3.40 10.49
C GLY A 293 -4.06 -2.80 9.16
N ILE A 294 -5.22 -3.21 8.63
CA ILE A 294 -5.78 -2.71 7.36
C ILE A 294 -5.91 -1.17 7.39
N LEU A 295 -6.48 -0.62 8.46
CA LEU A 295 -6.63 0.84 8.60
C LEU A 295 -5.28 1.53 8.87
N GLY A 296 -4.36 0.85 9.56
CA GLY A 296 -3.01 1.31 9.87
C GLY A 296 -2.12 1.52 8.64
N LEU A 297 -2.46 0.92 7.50
CA LEU A 297 -1.73 1.15 6.26
C LEU A 297 -1.74 2.62 5.82
N ILE A 298 -2.85 3.34 6.03
CA ILE A 298 -2.98 4.75 5.64
C ILE A 298 -2.00 5.66 6.41
N PRO A 299 -1.92 5.65 7.77
CA PRO A 299 -0.91 6.41 8.49
C PRO A 299 0.52 5.94 8.21
N LEU A 300 0.75 4.66 7.92
CA LEU A 300 2.06 4.18 7.45
C LEU A 300 2.46 4.84 6.13
N GLN A 301 1.58 4.82 5.12
CA GLN A 301 1.81 5.45 3.82
C GLN A 301 2.05 6.96 3.98
N ALA A 302 1.23 7.65 4.78
CA ALA A 302 1.39 9.07 5.04
C ALA A 302 2.71 9.40 5.73
N ALA A 303 3.14 8.60 6.72
CA ALA A 303 4.43 8.77 7.38
C ALA A 303 5.60 8.66 6.38
N LEU A 304 5.55 7.67 5.47
CA LEU A 304 6.55 7.47 4.43
C LEU A 304 6.59 8.65 3.44
N ILE A 305 5.43 9.15 3.01
CA ILE A 305 5.31 10.27 2.07
C ILE A 305 5.79 11.58 2.73
N ALA A 306 5.34 11.88 3.96
CA ALA A 306 5.75 13.07 4.69
C ALA A 306 7.26 13.08 4.94
N ARG A 307 7.82 11.95 5.37
CA ARG A 307 9.26 11.80 5.59
C ARG A 307 10.09 11.95 4.33
N SER A 308 9.51 11.67 3.16
CA SER A 308 10.11 11.89 1.84
C SER A 308 10.04 13.35 1.38
N GLY A 309 9.46 14.25 2.19
CA GLY A 309 9.39 15.68 1.92
C GLY A 309 8.11 16.13 1.21
N ALA A 310 7.06 15.30 1.20
CA ALA A 310 5.79 15.59 0.54
C ALA A 310 4.61 15.70 1.53
N PRO A 311 4.64 16.62 2.52
CA PRO A 311 3.63 16.68 3.59
C PRO A 311 2.21 16.94 3.10
N VAL A 312 2.02 17.70 2.02
CA VAL A 312 0.68 17.95 1.44
C VAL A 312 0.08 16.67 0.88
N ALA A 313 0.85 15.85 0.16
CA ALA A 313 0.39 14.57 -0.34
C ALA A 313 0.16 13.56 0.80
N ALA A 314 0.98 13.61 1.85
CA ALA A 314 0.75 12.81 3.05
C ALA A 314 -0.56 13.18 3.74
N ALA A 315 -0.87 14.47 3.86
CA ALA A 315 -2.15 14.95 4.39
C ALA A 315 -3.34 14.50 3.51
N ALA A 316 -3.19 14.55 2.17
CA ALA A 316 -4.21 14.05 1.25
C ALA A 316 -4.46 12.53 1.42
N VAL A 317 -3.40 11.73 1.60
CA VAL A 317 -3.54 10.30 1.92
C VAL A 317 -4.23 10.12 3.27
N MET A 318 -3.85 10.88 4.31
CA MET A 318 -4.51 10.80 5.61
C MET A 318 -5.97 11.23 5.59
N ALA A 319 -6.36 12.16 4.71
CA ALA A 319 -7.75 12.57 4.56
C ALA A 319 -8.65 11.43 4.07
N SER A 320 -8.09 10.37 3.46
CA SER A 320 -8.82 9.16 3.10
C SER A 320 -9.13 8.25 4.30
N TYR A 321 -8.46 8.43 5.44
CA TYR A 321 -8.64 7.61 6.64
C TYR A 321 -10.07 7.62 7.21
N PRO A 322 -10.70 8.77 7.51
CA PRO A 322 -12.07 8.80 8.02
C PRO A 322 -13.07 8.20 7.02
N LEU A 323 -12.86 8.47 5.72
CA LEU A 323 -13.70 7.92 4.66
C LEU A 323 -13.59 6.39 4.58
N SER A 324 -12.36 5.86 4.64
CA SER A 324 -12.10 4.42 4.66
C SER A 324 -12.73 3.76 5.89
N ARG A 325 -12.65 4.41 7.06
CA ARG A 325 -13.28 3.92 8.30
C ARG A 325 -14.80 3.93 8.24
N LEU A 326 -15.39 4.94 7.60
CA LEU A 326 -16.84 5.03 7.41
C LEU A 326 -17.34 3.95 6.44
N LEU A 327 -16.62 3.74 5.35
CA LEU A 327 -17.01 2.79 4.31
C LEU A 327 -16.79 1.34 4.73
N ALA A 328 -15.75 1.04 5.52
CA ALA A 328 -15.52 -0.28 6.11
C ALA A 328 -16.66 -0.74 7.05
N ARG A 329 -17.50 0.18 7.53
CA ARG A 329 -18.73 -0.17 8.29
C ARG A 329 -19.89 -0.60 7.40
N ARG A 330 -19.85 -0.27 6.09
CA ARG A 330 -20.94 -0.54 5.14
C ARG A 330 -20.65 -1.71 4.22
N VAL A 331 -19.39 -1.89 3.83
CA VAL A 331 -18.94 -3.01 3.00
C VAL A 331 -17.73 -3.60 3.71
N SER A 332 -17.81 -4.89 4.05
CA SER A 332 -16.68 -5.59 4.64
C SER A 332 -15.48 -5.50 3.68
N PRO A 333 -14.31 -5.02 4.14
CA PRO A 333 -13.10 -5.02 3.33
C PRO A 333 -12.58 -6.45 3.07
N THR A 334 -13.09 -7.45 3.81
CA THR A 334 -12.83 -8.89 3.66
C THR A 334 -14.07 -9.61 3.09
#